data_AF-A0A4Q2UUA4-F1
#
_entry.id   AF-A0A4Q2UUA4-F1
#
_cell.length_a   1.000
_cell.length_b   1.000
_cell.length_c   1.000
_cell.angle_alpha   90.00
_cell.angle_beta   90.00
_cell.angle_gamma   90.00
#
_symmetry.space_group_name_H-M   'P 1'
#
loop_
_entity.id
_entity.type
_entity.pdbx_description
1 polymer ?
#
loop_
_entity_poly.entity_id
_entity_poly.type
_entity_poly.pdbx_seq_one_letter_code
_entity_poly.pdbx_strand_id
1 'polypeptide(L)'
;DLSKDANGNVGYQGQGRARLEKLFYQRALPLLQYGGVLIYIVPHYVLDAELVGWLTRHFAELRIYRAVDTQFRQVVIFGRRVRQRDQASDAVKATRALLLQIGLGDAEAEELPVEWPFLPYTVPATAEPEHFYRVTMEPEQFAEEVGRLQGLWPTLDTHLGAAQQSLRPPARGLSHWHLALALAAGAISGVVKSKTGRVLVVKGDTHKEKTLHTEYTERDDGTVAETRILTDRFVPVIRAWDMTPGSLTCGEVLTIR
;
A
#
# COMPACT_ATOMS: atom_id res chain seq x y z
N ASP A 1 -6.26 -14.10 -8.49
CA ASP A 1 -6.36 -15.04 -7.37
C ASP A 1 -5.11 -15.05 -6.55
N LEU A 2 -5.13 -14.36 -5.40
CA LEU A 2 -4.09 -14.51 -4.37
C LEU A 2 -4.53 -15.66 -3.45
N SER A 3 -3.66 -16.65 -3.31
CA SER A 3 -3.87 -17.87 -2.51
C SER A 3 -4.07 -17.57 -1.03
N LYS A 4 -4.89 -18.40 -0.38
CA LYS A 4 -5.15 -18.38 1.08
C LYS A 4 -3.84 -18.53 1.87
N ASP A 5 -3.65 -17.68 2.88
CA ASP A 5 -2.53 -17.78 3.82
C ASP A 5 -2.61 -19.09 4.63
N ALA A 6 -1.47 -19.76 4.79
CA ALA A 6 -1.31 -21.07 5.45
C ALA A 6 -1.37 -21.04 7.00
N ASN A 7 -1.80 -19.92 7.60
CA ASN A 7 -1.61 -19.67 9.03
C ASN A 7 -2.78 -20.07 9.95
N GLY A 8 -3.74 -20.87 9.49
CA GLY A 8 -4.83 -21.38 10.36
C GLY A 8 -5.75 -20.32 10.98
N ASN A 9 -5.52 -19.03 10.70
CA ASN A 9 -6.40 -17.94 11.10
C ASN A 9 -7.54 -17.83 10.09
N VAL A 10 -8.77 -17.85 10.61
CA VAL A 10 -10.02 -17.73 9.85
C VAL A 10 -9.91 -16.51 8.93
N GLY A 11 -9.72 -16.77 7.64
CA GLY A 11 -9.67 -15.74 6.62
C GLY A 11 -10.96 -14.92 6.65
N TYR A 12 -10.79 -13.60 6.51
CA TYR A 12 -11.88 -12.65 6.35
C TYR A 12 -12.90 -13.14 5.31
N GLN A 13 -14.12 -13.46 5.75
CA GLN A 13 -15.23 -13.93 4.92
C GLN A 13 -16.01 -12.78 4.25
N GLY A 14 -15.39 -11.62 4.02
CA GLY A 14 -16.02 -10.53 3.29
C GLY A 14 -15.76 -10.60 1.79
N GLN A 15 -16.73 -10.22 0.97
CA GLN A 15 -16.51 -9.99 -0.46
C GLN A 15 -15.61 -8.76 -0.66
N GLY A 16 -14.51 -8.90 -1.40
CA GLY A 16 -13.56 -7.82 -1.71
C GLY A 16 -12.29 -7.81 -0.87
N ARG A 17 -11.43 -6.79 -1.07
CA ARG A 17 -10.18 -6.63 -0.32
C ARG A 17 -10.50 -6.30 1.15
N ALA A 18 -10.02 -7.13 2.07
CA ALA A 18 -10.22 -6.92 3.50
C ALA A 18 -9.65 -5.56 3.94
N ARG A 19 -10.46 -4.78 4.66
CA ARG A 19 -10.03 -3.49 5.22
C ARG A 19 -8.88 -3.71 6.21
N LEU A 20 -7.83 -2.91 6.10
CA LEU A 20 -6.59 -3.08 6.87
C LEU A 20 -6.85 -2.90 8.37
N GLU A 21 -7.78 -2.03 8.75
CA GLU A 21 -8.18 -1.77 10.12
C GLU A 21 -8.77 -3.04 10.77
N LYS A 22 -9.64 -3.75 10.04
CA LYS A 22 -10.25 -5.00 10.49
C LYS A 22 -9.22 -6.13 10.58
N LEU A 23 -8.33 -6.23 9.59
CA LEU A 23 -7.22 -7.19 9.63
C LEU A 23 -6.28 -6.93 10.80
N PHE A 24 -5.98 -5.65 11.07
CA PHE A 24 -5.19 -5.24 12.23
C PHE A 24 -5.87 -5.67 13.52
N TYR A 25 -7.17 -5.40 13.67
CA TYR A 25 -7.94 -5.83 14.85
C TYR A 25 -7.87 -7.35 15.04
N GLN A 26 -8.11 -8.13 13.99
CA GLN A 26 -8.08 -9.60 14.05
C GLN A 26 -6.69 -10.15 14.46
N ARG A 27 -5.61 -9.51 14.00
CA ARG A 27 -4.24 -9.90 14.35
C ARG A 27 -3.81 -9.44 15.74
N ALA A 28 -4.29 -8.27 16.18
CA ALA A 28 -3.93 -7.69 17.47
C ALA A 28 -4.71 -8.33 18.64
N LEU A 29 -5.96 -8.74 18.42
CA LEU A 29 -6.81 -9.27 19.48
C LEU A 29 -6.19 -10.49 20.21
N PRO A 30 -5.64 -11.52 19.54
CA PRO A 30 -4.99 -12.64 20.23
C PRO A 30 -3.80 -12.23 21.10
N LEU A 31 -3.10 -11.15 20.76
CA LEU A 31 -1.92 -10.65 21.48
C LEU A 31 -2.26 -9.89 22.77
N LEU A 32 -3.50 -9.43 22.91
CA LEU A 32 -3.94 -8.62 24.05
C LEU A 32 -4.47 -9.52 25.18
N GLN A 33 -3.78 -9.69 26.30
CA GLN A 33 -4.31 -10.51 27.40
C GLN A 33 -5.70 -10.06 27.94
N TYR A 34 -6.45 -10.97 28.57
CA TYR A 34 -7.69 -10.60 29.26
C TYR A 34 -7.40 -9.60 30.39
N GLY A 35 -8.27 -8.60 30.56
CA GLY A 35 -8.02 -7.44 31.40
C GLY A 35 -7.16 -6.36 30.75
N GLY A 36 -6.52 -6.65 29.61
CA GLY A 36 -5.74 -5.70 28.84
C GLY A 36 -6.60 -4.61 28.22
N VAL A 37 -5.98 -3.47 27.92
CA VAL A 37 -6.65 -2.28 27.37
C VAL A 37 -6.39 -2.21 25.87
N LEU A 38 -7.44 -2.03 25.09
CA LEU A 38 -7.36 -1.66 23.68
C LEU A 38 -7.57 -0.15 23.56
N ILE A 39 -6.64 0.52 22.88
CA ILE A 39 -6.83 1.88 22.36
C ILE A 39 -6.77 1.74 20.84
N TYR A 40 -7.90 1.97 20.19
CA TYR A 40 -8.07 1.71 18.76
C TYR A 40 -8.46 2.99 18.02
N ILE A 41 -7.52 3.48 17.21
CA ILE A 41 -7.66 4.71 16.45
C ILE A 41 -7.97 4.34 15.01
N VAL A 42 -9.18 4.65 14.56
CA VAL A 42 -9.65 4.33 13.21
C VAL A 42 -10.53 5.43 12.65
N PRO A 43 -10.64 5.56 11.31
CA PRO A 43 -11.65 6.42 10.73
C PRO A 43 -13.06 5.99 11.14
N HIS A 44 -13.95 6.93 11.46
CA HIS A 44 -15.28 6.61 11.99
C HIS A 44 -16.09 5.71 11.05
N TYR A 45 -16.00 5.92 9.73
CA TYR A 45 -16.68 5.14 8.69
C TYR A 45 -16.22 3.67 8.56
N VAL A 46 -15.31 3.21 9.41
CA VAL A 46 -14.91 1.80 9.53
C VAL A 46 -15.82 1.04 10.51
N LEU A 47 -16.54 1.75 11.39
CA LEU A 47 -17.43 1.19 12.39
C LEU A 47 -18.75 0.68 11.79
N ASP A 48 -18.67 -0.44 11.08
CA ASP A 48 -19.84 -1.16 10.59
C ASP A 48 -20.36 -2.20 11.60
N ALA A 49 -21.48 -2.84 11.26
CA ALA A 49 -22.12 -3.85 12.10
C ALA A 49 -21.20 -5.00 12.49
N GLU A 50 -20.23 -5.35 11.63
CA GLU A 50 -19.27 -6.42 11.89
C GLU A 50 -18.24 -5.99 12.93
N LEU A 51 -17.53 -4.87 12.69
CA LEU A 51 -16.49 -4.39 13.61
C LEU A 51 -17.08 -4.00 14.97
N VAL A 52 -18.22 -3.31 14.98
CA VAL A 52 -18.93 -2.97 16.23
C VAL A 52 -19.38 -4.25 16.95
N GLY A 53 -19.84 -5.27 16.21
CA GLY A 53 -20.16 -6.58 16.77
C GLY A 53 -18.96 -7.25 17.44
N TRP A 54 -17.76 -7.13 16.88
CA TRP A 54 -16.54 -7.65 17.50
C TRP A 54 -16.14 -6.85 18.75
N LEU A 55 -16.12 -5.53 18.66
CA LEU A 55 -15.77 -4.66 19.78
C LEU A 55 -16.68 -4.94 20.97
N THR A 56 -17.99 -4.91 20.74
CA THR A 56 -19.00 -5.12 21.78
C THR A 56 -19.04 -6.53 22.33
N ARG A 57 -18.42 -7.53 21.69
CA ARG A 57 -18.30 -8.92 22.18
C ARG A 57 -17.02 -9.18 22.97
N HIS A 58 -15.94 -8.48 22.65
CA HIS A 58 -14.62 -8.75 23.24
C HIS A 58 -14.23 -7.77 24.34
N PHE A 59 -14.86 -6.59 24.39
CA PHE A 59 -14.49 -5.51 25.28
C PHE A 59 -15.66 -5.05 26.17
N ALA A 60 -15.33 -4.69 27.41
CA ALA A 60 -16.19 -3.99 28.35
C ALA A 60 -15.72 -2.53 28.50
N GLU A 61 -16.58 -1.69 29.09
CA GLU A 61 -16.28 -0.27 29.36
C GLU A 61 -15.84 0.47 28.08
N LEU A 62 -16.49 0.14 26.96
CA LEU A 62 -16.21 0.74 25.67
C LEU A 62 -16.55 2.24 25.71
N ARG A 63 -15.56 3.07 25.41
CA ARG A 63 -15.70 4.53 25.28
C ARG A 63 -15.19 4.95 23.92
N ILE A 64 -15.86 5.91 23.29
CA ILE A 64 -15.51 6.42 21.97
C ILE A 64 -15.38 7.94 22.04
N TYR A 65 -14.30 8.45 21.48
CA TYR A 65 -14.02 9.87 21.37
C TYR A 65 -13.62 10.22 19.94
N ARG A 66 -13.86 11.47 19.53
CA ARG A 66 -13.29 12.05 18.33
C ARG A 66 -11.82 12.36 18.59
N ALA A 67 -10.94 12.04 17.63
CA ALA A 67 -9.53 12.42 17.70
C ALA A 67 -9.38 13.95 17.66
N VAL A 68 -8.36 14.48 18.34
CA VAL A 68 -8.07 15.92 18.39
C VAL A 68 -7.79 16.47 16.98
N ASP A 69 -7.06 15.71 16.15
CA ASP A 69 -6.90 16.02 14.74
C ASP A 69 -8.12 15.55 13.94
N THR A 70 -8.83 16.51 13.37
CA THR A 70 -10.07 16.29 12.61
C THR A 70 -9.83 15.99 11.13
N GLN A 71 -8.60 16.18 10.62
CA GLN A 71 -8.27 16.04 9.20
C GLN A 71 -8.64 14.65 8.66
N PHE A 72 -8.48 13.62 9.49
CA PHE A 72 -8.68 12.22 9.09
C PHE A 72 -10.01 11.61 9.56
N ARG A 73 -10.89 12.41 10.20
CA ARG A 73 -12.17 11.97 10.77
C ARG A 73 -12.05 10.70 11.61
N GLN A 74 -11.02 10.68 12.46
CA GLN A 74 -10.70 9.52 13.28
C GLN A 74 -11.45 9.56 14.61
N VAL A 75 -11.74 8.35 15.11
CA VAL A 75 -12.24 8.12 16.46
C VAL A 75 -11.24 7.28 17.23
N VAL A 76 -11.15 7.54 18.53
CA VAL A 76 -10.35 6.81 19.50
C VAL A 76 -11.30 5.98 20.35
N ILE A 77 -11.16 4.67 20.28
CA ILE A 77 -12.00 3.73 21.03
C ILE A 77 -11.16 3.09 22.13
N PHE A 78 -11.62 3.22 23.36
CA PHE A 78 -11.05 2.56 24.52
C PHE A 78 -11.91 1.36 24.91
N GLY A 79 -11.30 0.28 25.35
CA GLY A 79 -12.03 -0.85 25.92
C GLY A 79 -11.13 -1.81 26.69
N ARG A 80 -11.69 -2.49 27.69
CA ARG A 80 -11.00 -3.51 28.47
C ARG A 80 -11.38 -4.90 27.98
N ARG A 81 -10.41 -5.74 27.59
CA ARG A 81 -10.68 -7.08 27.05
C ARG A 81 -11.29 -7.96 28.15
N VAL A 82 -12.44 -8.57 27.88
CA VAL A 82 -13.16 -9.44 28.81
C VAL A 82 -13.54 -10.76 28.15
N ARG A 83 -13.89 -11.78 28.95
CA ARG A 83 -14.52 -12.98 28.42
C ARG A 83 -15.99 -12.67 28.14
N GLN A 84 -16.57 -13.33 27.14
CA GLN A 84 -17.95 -13.08 26.73
C GLN A 84 -18.97 -13.26 27.88
N ARG A 85 -18.72 -14.19 28.79
CA ARG A 85 -19.56 -14.44 29.97
C ARG A 85 -19.55 -13.30 31.00
N ASP A 86 -18.54 -12.44 30.97
CA ASP A 86 -18.36 -11.34 31.93
C ASP A 86 -19.00 -10.03 31.42
N GLN A 87 -19.77 -10.08 30.32
CA GLN A 87 -20.42 -8.91 29.73
C GLN A 87 -21.80 -8.62 30.34
N ALA A 88 -22.05 -7.35 30.66
CA ALA A 88 -23.35 -6.86 31.07
C ALA A 88 -24.24 -6.56 29.85
N SER A 89 -25.31 -7.34 29.66
CA SER A 89 -26.18 -7.33 28.47
C SER A 89 -26.76 -5.95 28.12
N ASP A 90 -27.20 -5.17 29.11
CA ASP A 90 -27.94 -3.93 28.83
C ASP A 90 -27.03 -2.75 28.47
N ALA A 91 -25.87 -2.62 29.12
CA ALA A 91 -24.86 -1.62 28.77
C ALA A 91 -24.32 -1.83 27.35
N VAL A 92 -24.16 -3.10 26.94
CA VAL A 92 -23.67 -3.46 25.60
C VAL A 92 -24.60 -2.99 24.49
N LYS A 93 -25.93 -3.02 24.69
CA LYS A 93 -26.90 -2.57 23.67
C LYS A 93 -26.80 -1.07 23.41
N ALA A 94 -26.74 -0.26 24.46
CA ALA A 94 -26.62 1.20 24.33
C ALA A 94 -25.31 1.59 23.64
N THR A 95 -24.18 1.02 24.07
CA THR A 95 -22.88 1.29 23.45
C THR A 95 -22.83 0.82 22.00
N ARG A 96 -23.43 -0.34 21.69
CA ARG A 96 -23.53 -0.83 20.31
C ARG A 96 -24.28 0.15 19.41
N ALA A 97 -25.43 0.66 19.87
CA ALA A 97 -26.22 1.62 19.11
C ALA A 97 -25.43 2.91 18.85
N LEU A 98 -24.76 3.45 19.87
CA LEU A 98 -23.93 4.65 19.76
C LEU A 98 -22.79 4.47 18.75
N LEU A 99 -22.05 3.36 18.82
CA LEU A 99 -20.94 3.08 17.89
C LEU A 99 -21.41 2.98 16.44
N LEU A 100 -22.60 2.42 16.19
CA LEU A 100 -23.19 2.34 14.85
C LEU A 100 -23.63 3.71 14.33
N GLN A 101 -24.25 4.54 15.18
CA GLN A 101 -24.64 5.91 14.80
C GLN A 101 -23.42 6.74 14.41
N ILE A 102 -22.32 6.64 15.16
CA ILE A 102 -21.06 7.33 14.84
C ILE A 102 -20.43 6.76 13.55
N GLY A 103 -20.52 5.45 13.34
CA GLY A 103 -20.05 4.79 12.13
C GLY A 103 -20.77 5.23 10.86
N LEU A 104 -22.08 5.44 10.96
CA LEU A 104 -22.93 5.96 9.87
C LEU A 104 -22.78 7.47 9.67
N GLY A 105 -22.29 8.19 10.68
CA GLY A 105 -22.21 9.66 10.69
C GLY A 105 -23.49 10.35 11.17
N ASP A 106 -24.43 9.60 11.77
CA ASP A 106 -25.69 10.12 12.33
C ASP A 106 -25.47 10.80 13.70
N ALA A 107 -24.36 10.50 14.36
CA ALA A 107 -23.95 11.12 15.61
C ALA A 107 -22.44 11.42 15.58
N GLU A 108 -22.03 12.48 16.27
CA GLU A 108 -20.62 12.80 16.46
C GLU A 108 -20.15 12.29 17.83
N ALA A 109 -18.93 11.75 17.87
CA ALA A 109 -18.29 11.37 19.12
C ALA A 109 -17.84 12.62 19.89
N GLU A 110 -17.92 12.58 21.21
CA GLU A 110 -17.37 13.63 22.08
C GLU A 110 -15.86 13.79 21.85
N GLU A 111 -15.34 15.01 22.01
CA GLU A 111 -13.91 15.24 21.90
C GLU A 111 -13.14 14.51 23.00
N LEU A 112 -11.96 13.99 22.65
CA LEU A 112 -11.10 13.34 23.63
C LEU A 112 -10.73 14.36 24.74
N PRO A 113 -11.04 14.08 26.01
CA PRO A 113 -10.85 15.04 27.07
C PRO A 113 -9.36 15.28 27.33
N VAL A 114 -8.99 16.54 27.59
CA VAL A 114 -7.61 16.94 27.92
C VAL A 114 -7.15 16.30 29.23
N GLU A 115 -8.06 16.22 30.20
CA GLU A 115 -7.85 15.53 31.47
C GLU A 115 -8.76 14.31 31.55
N TRP A 116 -8.20 13.16 31.92
CA TRP A 116 -8.95 11.91 31.94
C TRP A 116 -9.93 11.88 33.14
N PRO A 117 -11.26 11.86 32.91
CA PRO A 117 -12.23 12.01 33.99
C PRO A 117 -12.58 10.69 34.70
N PHE A 118 -12.02 9.56 34.26
CA PHE A 118 -12.29 8.24 34.82
C PHE A 118 -11.09 7.71 35.59
N LEU A 119 -11.29 6.60 36.30
CA LEU A 119 -10.19 5.88 36.92
C LEU A 119 -9.16 5.45 35.85
N PRO A 120 -7.85 5.48 36.18
CA PRO A 120 -6.82 4.98 35.30
C PRO A 120 -7.05 3.51 34.95
N TYR A 121 -6.77 3.13 33.70
CA TYR A 121 -6.80 1.73 33.33
C TYR A 121 -5.68 0.96 34.04
N THR A 122 -6.02 -0.17 34.65
CA THR A 122 -5.03 -1.06 35.26
C THR A 122 -4.41 -1.94 34.19
N VAL A 123 -3.08 -1.91 34.07
CA VAL A 123 -2.35 -2.85 33.22
C VAL A 123 -2.23 -4.18 33.97
N PRO A 124 -2.79 -5.28 33.44
CA PRO A 124 -2.69 -6.58 34.10
C PRO A 124 -1.23 -7.04 34.20
N ALA A 125 -0.86 -7.58 35.35
CA ALA A 125 0.45 -8.20 35.54
C ALA A 125 0.60 -9.39 34.59
N THR A 126 1.70 -9.43 33.86
CA THR A 126 2.04 -10.57 33.00
C THR A 126 2.72 -11.62 33.88
N ALA A 127 2.32 -12.89 33.74
CA ALA A 127 3.11 -13.99 34.30
C ALA A 127 4.51 -13.98 33.67
N GLU A 128 5.54 -14.40 34.39
CA GLU A 128 6.85 -14.58 33.77
C GLU A 128 6.72 -15.55 32.60
N PRO A 129 7.35 -15.25 31.44
CA PRO A 129 7.33 -16.17 30.31
C PRO A 129 7.93 -17.51 30.76
N GLU A 130 7.11 -18.57 30.81
CA GLU A 130 7.58 -19.92 31.22
C GLU A 130 8.77 -20.39 30.39
N HIS A 131 8.87 -19.91 29.15
CA HIS A 131 9.83 -20.36 28.17
C HIS A 131 10.35 -19.20 27.33
N PHE A 132 11.64 -18.89 27.48
CA PHE A 132 12.37 -17.99 26.60
C PHE A 132 13.39 -18.79 25.82
N TYR A 133 13.02 -19.25 24.62
CA TYR A 133 13.93 -20.02 23.76
C TYR A 133 14.49 -19.14 22.65
N ARG A 134 15.82 -19.10 22.55
CA ARG A 134 16.52 -18.65 21.35
C ARG A 134 16.77 -19.87 20.48
N VAL A 135 15.97 -20.04 19.42
CA VAL A 135 16.26 -21.05 18.40
C VAL A 135 17.43 -20.54 17.57
N THR A 136 18.62 -21.11 17.81
CA THR A 136 19.77 -20.92 16.93
C THR A 136 19.91 -22.20 16.12
N MET A 137 19.94 -22.08 14.80
CA MET A 137 20.16 -23.21 13.92
C MET A 137 21.63 -23.23 13.54
N GLU A 138 22.26 -24.39 13.71
CA GLU A 138 23.65 -24.56 13.30
C GLU A 138 23.77 -24.46 11.77
N PRO A 139 24.92 -24.01 11.23
CA PRO A 139 25.10 -23.84 9.79
C PRO A 139 24.80 -25.10 8.98
N GLU A 140 25.14 -26.29 9.50
CA GLU A 140 24.85 -27.56 8.83
C GLU A 140 23.34 -27.82 8.75
N GLN A 141 22.59 -27.60 9.84
CA GLN A 141 21.14 -27.74 9.85
C GLN A 141 20.46 -26.75 8.91
N PHE A 142 20.96 -25.50 8.84
CA PHE A 142 20.45 -24.52 7.90
C PHE A 142 20.70 -24.96 6.44
N ALA A 143 21.89 -25.48 6.13
CA ALA A 143 22.20 -25.97 4.80
C ALA A 143 21.31 -27.15 4.40
N GLU A 144 21.06 -28.09 5.31
CA GLU A 144 20.12 -29.21 5.10
C GLU A 144 18.69 -28.70 4.83
N GLU A 145 18.19 -27.75 5.64
CA GLU A 145 16.84 -27.20 5.46
C GLU A 145 16.70 -26.37 4.19
N VAL A 146 17.73 -25.58 3.82
CA VAL A 146 17.76 -24.85 2.53
C VAL A 146 17.75 -25.84 1.36
N GLY A 147 18.52 -26.94 1.46
CA GLY A 147 18.54 -28.00 0.45
C GLY A 147 17.20 -28.73 0.34
N ARG A 148 16.53 -28.99 1.47
CA ARG A 148 15.23 -29.67 1.53
C ARG A 148 14.09 -28.80 1.01
N LEU A 149 14.04 -27.55 1.44
CA LEU A 149 12.94 -26.64 1.10
C LEU A 149 13.11 -26.02 -0.28
N GLN A 150 14.35 -25.84 -0.74
CA GLN A 150 14.75 -25.18 -1.99
C GLN A 150 14.18 -23.76 -2.23
N GLY A 151 13.33 -23.26 -1.34
CA GLY A 151 12.65 -21.97 -1.50
C GLY A 151 11.94 -21.85 -2.85
N LEU A 152 12.00 -20.65 -3.43
CA LEU A 152 11.46 -20.38 -4.77
C LEU A 152 12.53 -20.54 -5.87
N TRP A 153 13.74 -20.99 -5.53
CA TRP A 153 14.87 -21.11 -6.47
C TRP A 153 14.58 -22.00 -7.69
N PRO A 154 13.86 -23.14 -7.57
CA PRO A 154 13.51 -23.96 -8.74
C PRO A 154 12.60 -23.24 -9.74
N THR A 155 11.84 -22.24 -9.28
CA THR A 155 10.92 -21.44 -10.09
C THR A 155 11.48 -20.06 -10.48
N LEU A 156 12.73 -19.78 -10.12
CA LEU A 156 13.36 -18.48 -10.34
C LEU A 156 13.30 -18.07 -11.81
N ASP A 157 13.64 -18.97 -12.73
CA ASP A 157 13.61 -18.69 -14.17
C ASP A 157 12.20 -18.48 -14.72
N THR A 158 11.18 -19.06 -14.05
CA THR A 158 9.78 -18.86 -14.44
C THR A 158 9.28 -17.47 -14.05
N HIS A 159 9.73 -16.94 -12.91
CA HIS A 159 9.25 -15.65 -12.38
C HIS A 159 10.17 -14.47 -12.71
N LEU A 160 11.47 -14.72 -12.82
CA LEU A 160 12.52 -13.72 -12.97
C LEU A 160 13.43 -13.99 -14.18
N GLY A 161 13.33 -15.16 -14.81
CA GLY A 161 14.10 -15.47 -16.02
C GLY A 161 13.63 -14.61 -17.20
N ALA A 162 14.59 -14.01 -17.91
CA ALA A 162 14.35 -13.22 -19.12
C ALA A 162 13.69 -14.03 -20.26
N ALA A 163 13.66 -15.37 -20.15
CA ALA A 163 13.17 -16.29 -21.17
C ALA A 163 11.64 -16.26 -21.36
N GLN A 164 10.87 -15.57 -20.50
CA GLN A 164 9.43 -15.51 -20.61
C GLN A 164 8.89 -14.09 -20.84
N GLN A 165 9.34 -13.41 -21.89
CA GLN A 165 8.67 -12.20 -22.37
C GLN A 165 8.49 -12.19 -23.88
N SER A 166 7.73 -13.16 -24.42
CA SER A 166 6.84 -12.75 -25.51
C SER A 166 5.96 -11.64 -24.92
N LEU A 167 6.08 -10.41 -25.42
CA LEU A 167 5.25 -9.29 -24.98
C LEU A 167 3.80 -9.74 -24.96
N ARG A 168 3.22 -9.90 -23.77
CA ARG A 168 1.82 -10.30 -23.66
C ARG A 168 0.98 -9.15 -24.22
N PRO A 169 -0.01 -9.43 -25.08
CA PRO A 169 -0.90 -8.38 -25.55
C PRO A 169 -1.58 -7.74 -24.32
N PRO A 170 -1.72 -6.41 -24.30
CA PRO A 170 -2.35 -5.73 -23.18
C PRO A 170 -3.81 -6.18 -23.07
N ALA A 171 -4.31 -6.37 -21.84
CA ALA A 171 -5.67 -6.83 -21.58
C ALA A 171 -6.76 -5.91 -22.15
N ARG A 172 -6.41 -4.66 -22.48
CA ARG A 172 -7.23 -3.69 -23.19
C ARG A 172 -6.39 -2.99 -24.26
N GLY A 173 -7.01 -2.64 -25.38
CA GLY A 173 -6.36 -1.87 -26.43
C GLY A 173 -5.72 -0.58 -25.89
N LEU A 174 -4.48 -0.33 -26.28
CA LEU A 174 -3.74 0.87 -25.91
C LEU A 174 -4.36 2.10 -26.56
N SER A 175 -4.53 3.17 -25.78
CA SER A 175 -4.88 4.48 -26.33
C SER A 175 -3.71 5.09 -27.11
N HIS A 176 -3.98 6.13 -27.90
CA HIS A 176 -2.96 6.88 -28.64
C HIS A 176 -1.81 7.37 -27.74
N TRP A 177 -2.10 7.81 -26.52
CA TRP A 177 -1.09 8.23 -25.55
C TRP A 177 -0.15 7.09 -25.16
N HIS A 178 -0.70 5.90 -24.85
CA HIS A 178 0.10 4.74 -24.50
C HIS A 178 1.00 4.29 -25.66
N LEU A 179 0.48 4.33 -26.89
CA LEU A 179 1.24 3.98 -28.08
C LEU A 179 2.38 4.98 -28.33
N ALA A 180 2.10 6.28 -28.20
CA ALA A 180 3.12 7.33 -28.33
C ALA A 180 4.23 7.18 -27.28
N LEU A 181 3.85 6.94 -26.02
CA LEU A 181 4.80 6.75 -24.92
C LEU A 181 5.64 5.48 -25.11
N ALA A 182 5.03 4.36 -25.48
CA ALA A 182 5.72 3.10 -25.69
C ALA A 182 6.65 3.15 -26.92
N LEU A 183 6.25 3.87 -27.97
CA LEU A 183 7.11 4.18 -29.10
C LEU A 183 8.30 5.03 -28.66
N ALA A 184 8.08 6.16 -27.98
CA ALA A 184 9.12 7.06 -27.49
C ALA A 184 10.12 6.37 -26.54
N ALA A 185 9.64 5.48 -25.68
CA ALA A 185 10.46 4.70 -24.76
C ALA A 185 11.25 3.56 -25.47
N GLY A 186 11.05 3.35 -26.77
CA GLY A 186 11.71 2.27 -27.53
C GLY A 186 11.11 0.89 -27.31
N ALA A 187 10.03 0.77 -26.53
CA ALA A 187 9.33 -0.50 -26.29
C ALA A 187 8.56 -0.98 -27.53
N ILE A 188 8.15 -0.05 -28.40
CA ILE A 188 7.55 -0.34 -29.71
C ILE A 188 8.51 0.15 -30.79
N SER A 189 8.91 -0.75 -31.69
CA SER A 189 9.69 -0.41 -32.89
C SER A 189 9.27 -1.31 -34.05
N GLY A 190 9.48 -0.85 -35.28
CA GLY A 190 9.19 -1.64 -36.48
C GLY A 190 8.64 -0.83 -37.64
N VAL A 191 8.01 -1.53 -38.59
CA VAL A 191 7.49 -0.93 -39.84
C VAL A 191 6.06 -0.45 -39.62
N VAL A 192 5.83 0.85 -39.86
CA VAL A 192 4.51 1.48 -39.83
C VAL A 192 4.10 1.86 -41.25
N LYS A 193 2.89 1.46 -41.64
CA LYS A 193 2.31 1.79 -42.94
C LYS A 193 1.12 2.73 -42.74
N SER A 194 1.17 3.91 -43.35
CA SER A 194 0.05 4.84 -43.41
C SER A 194 -1.01 4.32 -44.39
N LYS A 195 -2.27 4.74 -44.19
CA LYS A 195 -3.36 4.53 -45.16
C LYS A 195 -3.05 5.15 -46.53
N THR A 196 -2.21 6.18 -46.55
CA THR A 196 -1.76 6.87 -47.78
C THR A 196 -0.60 6.17 -48.48
N GLY A 197 -0.18 4.98 -48.02
CA GLY A 197 0.90 4.19 -48.62
C GLY A 197 2.31 4.53 -48.13
N ARG A 198 2.47 5.55 -47.27
CA ARG A 198 3.76 5.89 -46.65
C ARG A 198 4.26 4.75 -45.75
N VAL A 199 5.51 4.34 -45.90
CA VAL A 199 6.14 3.25 -45.13
C VAL A 199 7.32 3.81 -44.36
N LEU A 200 7.28 3.75 -43.03
CA LEU A 200 8.34 4.22 -42.15
C LEU A 200 8.82 3.08 -41.25
N VAL A 201 10.12 2.94 -41.03
CA VAL A 201 10.67 2.13 -39.93
C VAL A 201 10.91 3.06 -38.75
N VAL A 202 10.18 2.86 -37.67
CA VAL A 202 10.25 3.72 -36.48
C VAL A 202 11.01 3.05 -35.35
N LYS A 203 11.82 3.84 -34.66
CA LYS A 203 12.49 3.47 -33.42
C LYS A 203 12.51 4.70 -32.50
N GLY A 204 11.89 4.58 -31.33
CA GLY A 204 12.08 5.58 -30.29
C GLY A 204 13.28 5.25 -29.42
N ASP A 205 13.78 6.31 -28.82
CA ASP A 205 14.86 6.32 -27.84
C ASP A 205 14.54 7.42 -26.82
N THR A 206 14.97 7.23 -25.58
CA THR A 206 14.82 8.25 -24.54
C THR A 206 16.14 8.38 -23.82
N HIS A 207 16.79 9.53 -23.99
CA HIS A 207 18.02 9.83 -23.29
C HIS A 207 17.77 10.80 -22.14
N LYS A 208 18.64 10.69 -21.13
CA LYS A 208 18.62 11.52 -19.94
C LYS A 208 19.54 12.72 -20.15
N GLU A 209 18.97 13.91 -20.10
CA GLU A 209 19.69 15.18 -20.06
C GLU A 209 19.66 15.73 -18.63
N LYS A 210 20.61 16.60 -18.30
CA LYS A 210 20.61 17.36 -17.04
C LYS A 210 20.45 18.82 -17.35
N THR A 211 19.44 19.45 -16.74
CA THR A 211 19.28 20.90 -16.79
C THR A 211 19.84 21.48 -15.50
N LEU A 212 20.80 22.40 -15.62
CA LEU A 212 21.38 23.12 -14.49
C LEU A 212 20.58 24.41 -14.26
N HIS A 213 20.07 24.57 -13.04
CA HIS A 213 19.54 25.82 -12.54
C HIS A 213 20.42 26.32 -11.39
N THR A 214 20.88 27.56 -11.47
CA THR A 214 21.72 28.17 -10.43
C THR A 214 20.94 29.26 -9.73
N GLU A 215 20.78 29.12 -8.42
CA GLU A 215 20.17 30.13 -7.55
C GLU A 215 21.26 30.79 -6.70
N TYR A 216 21.20 32.11 -6.58
CA TYR A 216 22.07 32.88 -5.70
C TYR A 216 21.24 33.42 -4.55
N THR A 217 21.62 33.10 -3.31
CA THR A 217 20.97 33.63 -2.12
C THR A 217 21.98 34.45 -1.34
N GLU A 218 21.69 35.72 -1.14
CA GLU A 218 22.48 36.61 -0.29
C GLU A 218 22.07 36.38 1.17
N ARG A 219 23.05 36.07 2.02
CA ARG A 219 22.85 35.83 3.45
C ARG A 219 22.96 37.15 4.22
N ASP A 220 22.41 37.17 5.43
CA ASP A 220 22.40 38.35 6.31
C ASP A 220 23.81 38.87 6.68
N ASP A 221 24.86 38.06 6.47
CA ASP A 221 26.27 38.42 6.67
C ASP A 221 26.94 39.01 5.41
N GLY A 222 26.19 39.24 4.33
CA GLY A 222 26.69 39.76 3.06
C GLY A 222 27.42 38.72 2.21
N THR A 223 27.42 37.44 2.59
CA THR A 223 27.98 36.37 1.78
C THR A 223 26.96 35.83 0.78
N VAL A 224 27.39 35.55 -0.45
CA VAL A 224 26.54 34.99 -1.50
C VAL A 224 26.70 33.47 -1.51
N ALA A 225 25.60 32.75 -1.27
CA ALA A 225 25.54 31.30 -1.41
C ALA A 225 25.04 30.94 -2.81
N GLU A 226 25.83 30.17 -3.56
CA GLU A 226 25.44 29.59 -4.86
C GLU A 226 24.87 28.18 -4.66
N THR A 227 23.62 27.98 -5.05
CA THR A 227 22.97 26.66 -5.07
C THR A 227 22.80 26.19 -6.50
N ARG A 228 23.44 25.07 -6.86
CA ARG A 228 23.33 24.44 -8.19
C ARG A 228 22.35 23.27 -8.15
N ILE A 229 21.18 23.46 -8.73
CA ILE A 229 20.14 22.44 -8.85
C ILE A 229 20.30 21.74 -10.20
N LEU A 230 20.63 20.44 -10.16
CA LEU A 230 20.71 19.58 -11.33
C LEU A 230 19.40 18.79 -11.46
N THR A 231 18.56 19.16 -12.41
CA THR A 231 17.30 18.47 -12.68
C THR A 231 17.48 17.51 -13.85
N ASP A 232 17.19 16.23 -13.60
CA ASP A 232 17.17 15.21 -14.65
C ASP A 232 15.95 15.40 -15.55
N ARG A 233 16.19 15.54 -16.87
CA ARG A 233 15.17 15.68 -17.91
C ARG A 233 15.26 14.49 -18.86
N PHE A 234 14.18 13.72 -18.98
CA PHE A 234 14.08 12.62 -19.95
C PHE A 234 13.56 13.16 -21.29
N VAL A 235 14.37 13.09 -22.33
CA VAL A 235 14.05 13.63 -23.65
C VAL A 235 13.74 12.48 -24.60
N PRO A 236 12.47 12.29 -24.99
CA PRO A 236 12.11 11.29 -25.98
C PRO A 236 12.49 11.76 -27.39
N VAL A 237 13.03 10.84 -28.19
CA VAL A 237 13.37 11.07 -29.60
C VAL A 237 12.84 9.89 -30.41
N ILE A 238 12.03 10.19 -31.43
CA ILE A 238 11.55 9.16 -32.36
C ILE A 238 12.28 9.34 -33.69
N ARG A 239 13.02 8.31 -34.11
CA ARG A 239 13.63 8.27 -35.44
C ARG A 239 12.76 7.44 -36.37
N ALA A 240 12.55 7.93 -37.59
CA ALA A 240 11.79 7.27 -38.62
C ALA A 240 12.60 7.20 -39.90
N TRP A 241 12.93 6.00 -40.36
CA TRP A 241 13.55 5.77 -41.65
C TRP A 241 12.47 5.67 -42.71
N ASP A 242 12.48 6.56 -43.71
CA ASP A 242 11.49 6.54 -44.77
C ASP A 242 11.83 5.48 -45.82
N MET A 243 10.97 4.47 -45.93
CA MET A 243 11.07 3.39 -46.90
C MET A 243 9.95 3.44 -47.93
N THR A 244 9.31 4.60 -48.11
CA THR A 244 8.21 4.77 -49.05
C THR A 244 8.73 4.74 -50.49
N PRO A 245 8.33 3.76 -51.33
CA PRO A 245 8.80 3.70 -52.71
C PRO A 245 8.41 4.96 -53.49
N GLY A 246 9.39 5.59 -54.14
CA GLY A 246 9.18 6.78 -54.97
C GLY A 246 8.95 8.08 -54.19
N SER A 247 9.11 8.10 -52.86
CA SER A 247 9.11 9.35 -52.11
C SER A 247 10.42 10.13 -52.29
N LEU A 248 10.36 11.46 -52.19
CA LEU A 248 11.53 12.33 -52.27
C LEU A 248 12.54 12.06 -51.14
N THR A 249 12.06 11.58 -50.00
CA THR A 249 12.84 11.28 -48.79
C THR A 249 13.16 9.79 -48.64
N CYS A 250 12.92 8.98 -49.68
CA CYS A 250 13.15 7.54 -49.62
C CYS A 250 14.61 7.24 -49.29
N GLY A 251 14.84 6.50 -48.20
CA GLY A 251 16.16 6.18 -47.66
C GLY A 251 16.63 7.13 -46.55
N GLU A 252 15.95 8.25 -46.29
CA GLU A 252 16.36 9.24 -45.28
C GLU A 252 15.84 8.90 -43.87
N VAL A 253 16.62 9.30 -42.86
CA VAL A 253 16.23 9.20 -41.45
C VAL A 253 15.69 10.53 -40.96
N LEU A 254 14.40 10.55 -40.63
CA LEU A 254 13.67 11.69 -40.11
C LEU A 254 13.63 11.63 -38.58
N THR A 255 13.67 12.79 -37.93
CA THR A 255 13.43 12.90 -36.48
C THR A 255 12.04 13.47 -36.25
N ILE A 256 11.20 12.71 -35.56
CA ILE A 256 9.87 13.12 -35.12
C ILE A 256 10.02 13.68 -33.71
N ARG A 257 9.70 14.97 -33.55
CA ARG A 257 9.68 15.68 -32.26
C ARG A 257 8.25 15.88 -31.80
#